data_AF-A0A423W0I5-F1
#
_entry.id   AF-A0A423W0I5-F1
#
_cell.length_a   1.000
_cell.length_b   1.000
_cell.length_c   1.000
_cell.angle_alpha   90.00
_cell.angle_beta   90.00
_cell.angle_gamma   90.00
#
_symmetry.space_group_name_H-M   'P 1'
#
loop_
_entity.id
_entity.type
_entity.pdbx_description
1 polymer ?
#
loop_
_entity_poly.entity_id
_entity_poly.type
_entity_poly.pdbx_seq_one_letter_code
_entity_poly.pdbx_strand_id
1 'polypeptide(L)'
;MSPPPLPLGAALAQCLQESECVLVQRHTAAECLRSPLAETLPTRCQQLKKGFGECRRGMIDMRKRFRGNQPAAFKNLQESESSGEGYQLYAGKSAFSGGRGETSGTGEAPRDWREVENEKYRKELESKKP
;
A
#
# COMPACT_ATOMS: atom_id res chain seq x y z
N MET A 1 -25.95 1.25 -14.10
CA MET A 1 -25.21 0.80 -12.90
C MET A 1 -23.99 0.03 -13.39
N SER A 2 -22.80 0.60 -13.29
CA SER A 2 -21.55 -0.06 -13.63
C SER A 2 -21.27 -1.14 -12.58
N PRO A 3 -20.89 -2.38 -12.95
CA PRO A 3 -20.50 -3.37 -11.97
C PRO A 3 -19.29 -2.88 -11.16
N PRO A 4 -19.19 -3.24 -9.86
CA PRO A 4 -18.04 -2.87 -9.04
C PRO A 4 -16.74 -3.41 -9.67
N PRO A 5 -15.61 -2.69 -9.52
CA PRO A 5 -14.35 -3.12 -10.10
C PRO A 5 -13.90 -4.44 -9.50
N LEU A 6 -13.73 -5.44 -10.36
CA LEU A 6 -13.27 -6.77 -9.97
C LEU A 6 -11.77 -6.77 -9.65
N PRO A 7 -11.30 -7.70 -8.78
CA PRO A 7 -9.87 -7.91 -8.58
C PRO A 7 -9.20 -8.31 -9.90
N LEU A 8 -7.93 -7.93 -10.05
CA LEU A 8 -7.21 -7.97 -11.33
C LEU A 8 -7.23 -9.34 -12.04
N GLY A 9 -7.15 -10.44 -11.28
CA GLY A 9 -7.24 -11.80 -11.82
C GLY A 9 -8.65 -12.16 -12.34
N ALA A 10 -9.69 -11.74 -11.62
CA ALA A 10 -11.08 -11.97 -12.04
C ALA A 10 -11.43 -11.09 -13.25
N ALA A 11 -10.98 -9.83 -13.26
CA ALA A 11 -11.12 -8.95 -14.41
C ALA A 11 -10.43 -9.51 -15.66
N LEU A 12 -9.22 -10.08 -15.51
CA LEU A 12 -8.52 -10.75 -16.61
C LEU A 12 -9.31 -11.98 -17.11
N ALA A 13 -9.81 -12.82 -16.21
CA ALA A 13 -10.57 -14.01 -16.56
C ALA A 13 -11.85 -13.65 -17.34
N GLN A 14 -12.60 -12.65 -16.87
CA GLN A 14 -13.78 -12.15 -17.59
C GLN A 14 -13.41 -11.59 -18.96
N CYS A 15 -12.31 -10.81 -19.05
CA CYS A 15 -11.85 -10.27 -20.33
C CYS A 15 -11.52 -11.38 -21.34
N LEU A 16 -10.89 -12.47 -20.88
CA LEU A 16 -10.58 -13.61 -21.73
C LEU A 16 -11.85 -14.36 -22.17
N GLN A 17 -12.83 -14.52 -21.28
CA GLN A 17 -14.12 -15.12 -21.61
C GLN A 17 -14.92 -14.32 -22.64
N GLU A 18 -14.76 -12.99 -22.67
CA GLU A 18 -15.38 -12.10 -23.66
C GLU A 18 -14.55 -11.97 -24.96
N SER A 19 -13.31 -12.47 -24.97
CA SER A 19 -12.39 -12.31 -26.11
C SER A 19 -12.61 -13.34 -27.22
N GLU A 20 -12.34 -12.93 -28.46
CA GLU A 20 -12.44 -13.79 -29.64
C GLU A 20 -11.54 -15.03 -29.57
N CYS A 21 -10.38 -14.92 -28.89
CA CYS A 21 -9.45 -16.04 -28.72
C CYS A 21 -10.10 -17.24 -28.01
N VAL A 22 -10.95 -17.00 -27.01
CA VAL A 22 -11.65 -18.08 -26.28
C VAL A 22 -13.01 -18.36 -26.91
N LEU A 23 -13.77 -17.34 -27.28
CA LEU A 23 -15.15 -17.51 -27.79
C LEU A 23 -15.21 -18.08 -29.20
N VAL A 24 -14.38 -17.55 -30.10
CA VAL A 24 -14.40 -17.88 -31.54
C VAL A 24 -13.38 -18.95 -31.85
N GLN A 25 -12.12 -18.73 -31.47
CA GLN A 25 -11.00 -19.62 -31.79
C GLN A 25 -10.91 -20.85 -30.87
N ARG A 26 -11.66 -20.85 -29.74
CA ARG A 26 -11.75 -21.98 -28.78
C ARG A 26 -10.41 -22.37 -28.16
N HIS A 27 -9.46 -21.44 -28.11
CA HIS A 27 -8.21 -21.64 -27.37
C HIS A 27 -8.45 -21.65 -25.86
N THR A 28 -7.54 -22.32 -25.15
CA THR A 28 -7.54 -22.22 -23.69
C THR A 28 -7.10 -20.82 -23.25
N ALA A 29 -7.62 -20.33 -22.12
CA ALA A 29 -7.22 -19.04 -21.57
C ALA A 29 -5.69 -18.92 -21.38
N ALA A 30 -5.01 -20.03 -21.08
CA ALA A 30 -3.57 -20.08 -20.96
C ALA A 30 -2.84 -19.92 -22.32
N GLU A 31 -3.37 -20.50 -23.40
CA GLU A 31 -2.85 -20.30 -24.77
C GLU A 31 -3.00 -18.86 -25.22
N CYS A 32 -4.18 -18.25 -24.99
CA CYS A 32 -4.45 -16.85 -25.33
C CYS A 32 -3.47 -15.87 -24.65
N LEU A 33 -2.91 -16.23 -23.49
CA LEU A 33 -1.95 -15.38 -22.79
C LEU A 33 -0.50 -15.52 -23.28
N ARG A 34 -0.20 -16.52 -24.13
CA ARG A 34 1.14 -16.72 -24.72
C ARG A 34 1.27 -16.00 -26.06
N SER A 35 2.50 -15.64 -26.44
CA SER A 35 2.79 -15.13 -27.78
C SER A 35 2.64 -16.28 -28.80
N PRO A 36 2.08 -16.05 -30.00
CA PRO A 36 1.69 -14.75 -30.59
C PRO A 36 0.25 -14.28 -30.28
N LEU A 37 -0.63 -15.15 -29.78
CA LEU A 37 -2.06 -14.85 -29.59
C LEU A 37 -2.29 -13.72 -28.57
N ALA A 38 -1.39 -13.54 -27.61
CA ALA A 38 -1.53 -12.48 -26.63
C ALA A 38 -1.47 -11.07 -27.22
N GLU A 39 -0.89 -10.90 -28.41
CA GLU A 39 -0.78 -9.61 -29.10
C GLU A 39 -2.03 -9.30 -29.93
N THR A 40 -2.81 -10.32 -30.29
CA THR A 40 -4.09 -10.16 -31.01
C THR A 40 -5.27 -9.93 -30.06
N LEU A 41 -5.08 -10.13 -28.76
CA LEU A 41 -6.10 -9.86 -27.75
C LEU A 41 -6.48 -8.38 -27.70
N PRO A 42 -7.73 -8.04 -27.28
CA PRO A 42 -8.15 -6.66 -27.07
C PRO A 42 -7.22 -5.91 -26.11
N THR A 43 -7.04 -4.60 -26.36
CA THR A 43 -6.17 -3.72 -25.55
C THR A 43 -6.49 -3.77 -24.06
N ARG A 44 -7.78 -3.89 -23.71
CA ARG A 44 -8.24 -4.10 -22.32
C ARG A 44 -7.62 -5.36 -21.70
N CYS A 45 -7.65 -6.49 -22.39
CA CYS A 45 -7.09 -7.74 -21.88
C CYS A 45 -5.56 -7.69 -21.82
N GLN A 46 -4.90 -6.99 -22.75
CA GLN A 46 -3.46 -6.77 -22.72
C GLN A 46 -3.02 -5.94 -21.50
N GLN A 47 -3.75 -4.87 -21.18
CA GLN A 47 -3.52 -4.04 -19.99
C GLN A 47 -3.69 -4.86 -18.71
N LEU A 48 -4.78 -5.65 -18.63
CA LEU A 48 -5.03 -6.54 -17.50
C LEU A 48 -3.93 -7.62 -17.36
N LYS A 49 -3.45 -8.19 -18.47
CA LYS A 49 -2.35 -9.17 -18.46
C LYS A 49 -1.08 -8.54 -17.89
N LYS A 50 -0.74 -7.32 -18.32
CA LYS A 50 0.44 -6.60 -17.81
C LYS A 50 0.31 -6.32 -16.32
N GLY A 51 -0.81 -5.74 -15.88
CA GLY A 51 -1.05 -5.44 -14.47
C GLY A 51 -1.05 -6.70 -13.60
N PHE A 52 -1.67 -7.79 -14.06
CA PHE A 52 -1.67 -9.07 -13.35
C PHE A 52 -0.26 -9.67 -13.24
N GLY A 53 0.54 -9.56 -14.29
CA GLY A 53 1.94 -9.97 -14.27
C GLY A 53 2.78 -9.19 -13.27
N GLU A 54 2.62 -7.86 -13.22
CA GLU A 54 3.30 -6.99 -12.24
C GLU A 54 2.84 -7.25 -10.80
N CYS A 55 1.54 -7.44 -10.60
CA CYS A 55 0.96 -7.80 -9.31
C CYS A 55 1.54 -9.13 -8.81
N ARG A 56 1.55 -10.17 -9.65
CA ARG A 56 2.08 -11.49 -9.29
C ARG A 56 3.59 -11.46 -9.03
N ARG A 57 4.36 -10.75 -9.88
CA ARG A 57 5.80 -10.58 -9.68
C ARG A 57 6.10 -9.91 -8.34
N GLY A 58 5.35 -8.88 -7.97
CA GLY A 58 5.56 -8.20 -6.70
C GLY A 58 5.14 -8.97 -5.46
N MET A 59 4.27 -9.98 -5.56
CA MET A 59 4.01 -10.92 -4.46
C MET A 59 5.20 -11.85 -4.20
N ILE A 60 5.95 -12.20 -5.25
CA ILE A 60 7.09 -13.12 -5.14
C ILE A 60 8.35 -12.37 -4.69
N ASP A 61 8.50 -11.10 -5.09
CA ASP A 61 9.64 -10.24 -4.76
C ASP A 61 9.81 -10.02 -3.24
N MET A 62 10.90 -10.56 -2.68
CA MET A 62 11.23 -10.45 -1.26
C MET A 62 11.31 -8.99 -0.77
N ARG A 63 11.76 -8.06 -1.63
CA ARG A 63 11.90 -6.65 -1.25
C ARG A 63 10.55 -5.99 -1.00
N LYS A 64 9.51 -6.46 -1.70
CA LYS A 64 8.13 -5.95 -1.62
C LYS A 64 7.27 -6.68 -0.61
N ARG A 65 7.68 -7.85 -0.09
CA ARG A 65 6.91 -8.59 0.93
C ARG A 65 6.72 -7.79 2.22
N PHE A 66 7.78 -7.13 2.70
CA PHE A 66 7.72 -6.37 3.95
C PHE A 66 6.96 -5.05 3.82
N ARG A 67 7.03 -4.41 2.64
CA ARG A 67 6.44 -3.09 2.40
C ARG A 67 5.11 -3.16 1.65
N GLY A 68 4.69 -4.33 1.17
CA GLY A 68 3.54 -4.49 0.29
C GLY A 68 3.86 -4.14 -1.17
N ASN A 69 3.09 -4.72 -2.10
CA ASN A 69 3.20 -4.50 -3.54
C ASN A 69 2.36 -3.31 -4.04
N GLN A 70 2.05 -2.35 -3.16
CA GLN A 70 1.30 -1.15 -3.53
C GLN A 70 2.25 -0.12 -4.17
N PRO A 71 1.78 0.67 -5.15
CA PRO A 71 2.55 1.81 -5.65
C PRO A 71 2.87 2.76 -4.49
N ALA A 72 4.10 3.29 -4.42
CA ALA A 72 4.51 4.20 -3.34
C ALA A 72 3.56 5.41 -3.21
N ALA A 73 3.07 5.92 -4.35
CA ALA A 73 2.09 7.00 -4.38
C ALA A 73 0.77 6.65 -3.67
N PHE A 74 0.33 5.38 -3.75
CA PHE A 74 -0.94 4.94 -3.17
C PHE A 74 -0.89 4.89 -1.64
N LYS A 75 0.26 4.50 -1.08
CA LYS A 75 0.48 4.54 0.38
C LYS A 75 0.46 5.97 0.92
N ASN A 76 1.17 6.87 0.24
CA ASN A 76 1.24 8.26 0.67
C ASN A 76 -0.14 8.93 0.66
N LEU A 77 -1.00 8.62 -0.32
CA LEU A 77 -2.39 9.07 -0.32
C LEU A 77 -3.17 8.53 0.89
N GLN A 78 -3.16 7.21 1.10
CA GLN A 78 -3.94 6.59 2.18
C GLN A 78 -3.50 7.05 3.58
N GLU A 79 -2.19 7.27 3.76
CA GLU A 79 -1.63 7.78 5.01
C GLU A 79 -2.02 9.26 5.23
N SER A 80 -2.06 10.07 4.17
CA SER A 80 -2.54 11.45 4.25
C SER A 80 -4.04 11.56 4.54
N GLU A 81 -4.85 10.64 3.99
CA GLU A 81 -6.28 10.58 4.29
C GLU A 81 -6.55 10.16 5.75
N SER A 82 -5.72 9.28 6.30
CA SER A 82 -5.88 8.79 7.67
C SER A 82 -5.35 9.75 8.73
N SER A 83 -4.28 10.48 8.42
CA SER A 83 -3.63 11.41 9.35
C SER A 83 -4.12 12.86 9.21
N GLY A 84 -4.86 13.17 8.14
CA GLY A 84 -5.24 14.55 7.79
C GLY A 84 -4.04 15.44 7.43
N GLU A 85 -2.82 14.90 7.42
CA GLU A 85 -1.62 15.61 7.01
C GLU A 85 -1.54 15.61 5.48
N GLY A 86 -1.54 16.78 4.84
CA GLY A 86 -1.42 16.87 3.38
C GLY A 86 -0.13 16.18 2.88
N TYR A 87 -0.25 15.30 1.89
CA TYR A 87 0.92 14.68 1.26
C TYR A 87 1.62 15.70 0.35
N GLN A 88 2.95 15.77 0.38
CA GLN A 88 3.73 16.41 -0.67
C GLN A 88 4.36 15.37 -1.59
N LEU A 89 4.35 15.63 -2.89
CA LEU A 89 4.94 14.76 -3.91
C LEU A 89 6.46 14.61 -3.78
N TYR A 90 7.13 15.58 -3.15
CA TYR A 90 8.54 15.53 -2.80
C TYR A 90 8.68 15.39 -1.29
N ALA A 91 9.59 14.52 -0.84
CA ALA A 91 9.79 14.07 0.54
C ALA A 91 9.71 15.18 1.61
N GLY A 92 8.49 15.51 2.02
CA GLY A 92 8.20 16.60 2.94
C GLY A 92 6.79 16.45 3.50
N LYS A 93 6.65 16.61 4.82
CA LYS A 93 5.36 16.80 5.45
C LYS A 93 4.82 18.17 5.02
N SER A 94 3.51 18.31 4.84
CA SER A 94 2.94 19.62 4.50
C SER A 94 3.37 20.67 5.53
N ALA A 95 3.69 21.88 5.06
CA ALA A 95 4.12 22.98 5.92
C ALA A 95 3.12 23.33 7.04
N PHE A 96 1.86 22.87 6.91
CA PHE A 96 0.77 23.16 7.82
C PHE A 96 0.35 21.98 8.70
N SER A 97 0.89 20.76 8.51
CA SER A 97 0.55 19.61 9.36
C SER A 97 1.43 19.45 10.61
N GLY A 98 2.51 20.24 10.72
CA GLY A 98 3.48 20.13 11.82
C GLY A 98 3.13 20.95 13.05
N GLY A 99 2.01 20.69 13.73
CA GLY A 99 1.85 21.13 15.12
C GLY A 99 2.81 20.36 16.02
N ARG A 100 3.56 21.05 16.89
CA ARG A 100 4.53 20.44 17.83
C ARG A 100 3.78 19.74 18.99
N GLY A 101 3.06 18.65 18.69
CA GLY A 101 2.29 17.86 19.64
C GLY A 101 1.10 18.61 20.28
N GLU A 102 0.25 17.87 20.99
CA GLU A 102 -0.77 18.45 21.87
C GLU A 102 -0.05 19.05 23.09
N THR A 103 0.06 20.38 23.13
CA THR A 103 0.60 21.08 24.30
C THR A 103 -0.55 21.33 25.28
N SER A 104 -0.33 21.08 26.57
CA SER A 104 -1.31 21.31 27.65
C SER A 104 -1.62 22.80 27.92
N GLY A 105 -1.21 23.71 27.03
CA GLY A 105 -1.39 25.16 27.17
C GLY A 105 -0.57 25.81 28.29
N THR A 106 0.17 25.04 29.08
CA THR A 106 0.96 25.52 30.23
C THR A 106 2.41 25.87 29.88
N GLY A 107 2.81 25.76 28.61
CA GLY A 107 4.16 26.11 28.13
C GLY A 107 5.26 25.13 28.57
N GLU A 108 4.92 24.11 29.35
CA GLU A 108 5.86 23.13 29.88
C GLU A 108 5.91 21.91 28.96
N ALA A 109 7.13 21.49 28.57
CA ALA A 109 7.30 20.33 27.71
C ALA A 109 6.79 19.06 28.43
N PRO A 110 6.13 18.12 27.73
CA PRO A 110 5.76 16.84 28.33
C PRO A 110 7.02 16.12 28.82
N ARG A 111 6.99 15.68 30.09
CA ARG A 111 8.13 14.98 30.73
C ARG A 111 8.40 13.66 29.99
N ASP A 112 9.67 13.37 29.69
CA ASP A 112 10.07 12.10 29.04
C ASP A 112 9.78 10.93 29.99
N TRP A 113 9.21 9.84 29.47
CA TRP A 113 8.95 8.62 30.23
C TRP A 113 10.23 8.04 30.84
N ARG A 114 11.38 8.23 30.18
CA ARG A 114 12.70 7.79 30.70
C ARG A 114 13.10 8.51 31.98
N GLU A 115 12.78 9.80 32.08
CA GLU A 115 13.08 10.60 33.27
C GLU A 115 12.20 10.14 34.44
N VAL A 116 10.91 9.89 34.16
CA VAL A 116 9.96 9.38 35.16
C VAL A 116 10.37 8.00 35.68
N GLU A 117 10.80 7.09 34.79
CA GLU A 117 11.29 5.76 35.20
C GLU A 117 12.59 5.85 36.00
N ASN A 118 13.55 6.67 35.56
CA ASN A 118 14.80 6.87 36.28
C ASN A 118 14.59 7.45 37.69
N GLU A 119 13.67 8.42 37.84
CA GLU A 119 13.28 8.97 39.14
C GLU A 119 12.67 7.90 40.06
N LYS A 120 11.80 7.04 39.52
CA LYS A 120 11.24 5.90 40.27
C LYS A 120 12.33 4.95 40.73
N TYR A 121 13.24 4.57 39.83
CA TYR A 121 14.36 3.69 40.15
C TYR A 121 15.26 4.25 41.25
N ARG A 122 15.58 5.55 41.19
CA ARG A 122 16.36 6.22 42.24
C ARG A 122 15.65 6.22 43.60
N LYS A 123 14.33 6.48 43.62
CA LYS A 123 13.52 6.42 44.85
C LYS A 123 13.47 5.00 45.43
N GLU A 124 13.38 3.99 44.57
CA GLU A 124 13.44 2.59 45.00
C GLU A 124 14.79 2.23 45.64
N LEU A 125 15.90 2.69 45.05
CA LEU A 125 17.23 2.52 45.62
C LEU A 125 17.39 3.23 46.97
N GLU A 126 16.89 4.46 47.08
CA GLU A 126 16.90 5.23 48.34
C GLU A 126 16.04 4.55 49.41
N SER A 127 14.88 4.01 49.05
CA SER A 127 14.01 3.26 49.98
C SER A 127 14.61 1.94 50.47
N LYS A 128 15.56 1.37 49.72
CA LYS A 128 16.27 0.13 50.05
C LYS A 128 17.59 0.37 50.81
N LYS A 129 17.94 1.63 51.09
CA LYS A 129 19.14 1.96 51.86
C LYS A 129 18.87 1.69 53.35
N PRO A 130 19.70 0.88 54.03
CA PRO A 130 19.50 0.51 55.43
C PRO A 130 19.68 1.68 56.40
#